data_AF-A0A535IFF2-F1
#
_entry.id   AF-A0A535IFF2-F1
#
_cell.length_a   1.000
_cell.length_b   1.000
_cell.length_c   1.000
_cell.angle_alpha   90.00
_cell.angle_beta   90.00
_cell.angle_gamma   90.00
#
_symmetry.space_group_name_H-M   'P 1'
#
loop_
_entity.id
_entity.type
_entity.pdbx_description
1 polymer ?
#
loop_
_entity_poly.entity_id
_entity_poly.type
_entity_poly.pdbx_seq_one_letter_code
_entity_poly.pdbx_strand_id
1 'polypeptide(L)' 'SAVVSKPEAAAWARQTLDPKWRPVIERALTWRHQHEKDDLTATLDFIRFAIMHAQEVCG' A
#
# COMPACT_ATOMS: atom_id res chain seq x y z
N SER A 1 -14.81 0.32 11.91
CA SER A 1 -13.57 0.80 11.27
C SER A 1 -13.51 2.32 11.32
N ALA A 2 -12.35 2.90 11.62
CA ALA A 2 -12.15 4.35 11.58
C ALA A 2 -11.76 4.80 10.17
N VAL A 3 -12.23 5.97 9.73
CA VAL A 3 -11.81 6.60 8.47
C VAL A 3 -10.63 7.52 8.77
N VAL A 4 -9.48 7.28 8.13
CA VAL A 4 -8.24 8.05 8.33
C VAL A 4 -7.76 8.65 7.01
N SER A 5 -6.85 9.61 7.08
CA SER A 5 -6.26 10.22 5.89
C SER A 5 -5.35 9.25 5.14
N LYS A 6 -5.09 9.52 3.84
CA LYS A 6 -4.20 8.68 3.01
C LYS A 6 -2.77 8.53 3.59
N PRO A 7 -2.10 9.61 4.09
CA PRO A 7 -0.78 9.47 4.71
C PRO A 7 -0.80 8.63 5.99
N GLU A 8 -1.84 8.75 6.81
CA GLU A 8 -2.00 7.95 8.03
C GLU A 8 -2.21 6.47 7.70
N ALA A 9 -3.06 6.16 6.70
CA ALA A 9 -3.25 4.80 6.21
C ALA A 9 -1.94 4.19 5.68
N ALA A 10 -1.16 4.96 4.92
CA ALA A 10 0.14 4.50 4.41
C ALA A 10 1.16 4.29 5.55
N ALA A 11 1.18 5.17 6.54
CA ALA A 11 2.04 5.04 7.72
C ALA A 11 1.69 3.79 8.55
N TRP A 12 0.40 3.50 8.72
CA TRP A 12 -0.08 2.27 9.34
C TRP A 12 0.32 1.03 8.55
N ALA A 13 0.12 1.05 7.22
CA ALA A 13 0.42 -0.06 6.33
C ALA A 13 1.91 -0.43 6.35
N ARG A 14 2.80 0.57 6.39
CA ARG A 14 4.25 0.37 6.47
C ARG A 14 4.72 -0.33 7.75
N GLN A 15 3.98 -0.14 8.85
CA GLN A 15 4.29 -0.70 10.17
C GLN A 15 3.66 -2.07 10.38
N THR A 16 2.49 -2.30 9.79
CA THR A 16 1.62 -3.44 10.12
C THR A 16 1.69 -4.55 9.07
N LEU A 17 1.82 -4.20 7.79
CA LEU A 17 1.85 -5.18 6.71
C LEU A 17 3.24 -5.80 6.58
N ASP A 18 3.28 -6.94 5.89
CA ASP A 18 4.52 -7.62 5.53
C ASP A 18 5.55 -6.64 4.95
N PRO A 19 6.81 -6.64 5.45
CA PRO A 19 7.87 -5.75 4.98
C PRO A 19 8.08 -5.73 3.47
N LYS A 20 7.70 -6.79 2.74
CA LYS A 20 7.77 -6.85 1.27
C LYS A 20 6.96 -5.76 0.57
N TRP A 21 5.95 -5.20 1.24
CA TRP A 21 5.11 -4.14 0.69
C TRP A 21 5.66 -2.73 0.92
N ARG A 22 6.70 -2.56 1.74
CA ARG A 22 7.28 -1.24 2.01
C ARG A 22 7.72 -0.49 0.75
N PRO A 23 8.40 -1.13 -0.23
CA PRO A 23 8.85 -0.41 -1.43
C PRO A 23 7.69 0.17 -2.25
N VAL A 24 6.58 -0.56 -2.41
CA VAL A 24 5.42 -0.06 -3.17
C VAL A 24 4.68 1.05 -2.42
N ILE A 25 4.59 0.96 -1.09
CA ILE A 25 4.00 2.03 -0.26
C ILE A 25 4.84 3.31 -0.31
N GLU A 26 6.15 3.21 -0.20
CA GLU A 26 7.06 4.37 -0.28
C GLU A 26 6.99 5.04 -1.65
N ARG A 27 7.05 4.27 -2.74
CA ARG A 27 6.88 4.81 -4.10
C ARG A 27 5.54 5.51 -4.28
N ALA A 28 4.46 4.92 -3.77
CA ALA A 28 3.13 5.52 -3.82
C ALA A 28 3.03 6.83 -3.01
N LEU A 29 3.88 7.02 -1.99
CA LEU A 29 3.96 8.29 -1.24
C LEU A 29 4.79 9.34 -1.97
N THR A 30 5.88 8.93 -2.63
CA THR A 30 6.82 9.83 -3.33
C THR A 30 6.46 10.08 -4.80
N TRP A 31 5.38 9.49 -5.32
CA TRP A 31 5.00 9.54 -6.75
C TRP A 31 4.90 10.95 -7.35
N ARG A 32 4.55 11.97 -6.55
CA ARG A 32 4.51 13.38 -7.02
C ARG A 32 5.89 14.01 -7.16
N HIS A 33 6.89 13.46 -6.47
CA HIS A 33 8.25 13.99 -6.42
C HIS A 33 9.23 13.18 -7.28
N GLN A 34 8.87 11.97 -7.68
CA GLN A 34 9.74 11.06 -8.42
C GLN A 34 9.08 10.63 -9.73
N HIS A 35 9.74 10.90 -10.86
CA HIS A 35 9.38 10.39 -12.19
C HIS A 35 10.05 9.04 -12.48
N GLU A 36 10.23 8.22 -11.44
CA GLU A 36 10.83 6.90 -11.61
C GLU A 36 9.82 5.95 -12.26
N LYS A 37 10.30 5.00 -13.08
CA LYS A 37 9.41 4.01 -13.70
C LYS A 37 8.79 3.15 -12.61
N ASP A 38 7.46 3.18 -12.52
CA ASP A 38 6.76 2.38 -11.54
C ASP A 38 6.85 0.89 -11.89
N ASP A 39 6.87 0.04 -10.86
CA ASP A 39 6.81 -1.41 -11.00
C ASP A 39 5.34 -1.84 -10.99
N LEU A 40 4.74 -1.85 -12.18
CA LEU A 40 3.33 -2.21 -12.36
C LEU A 40 3.00 -3.59 -11.79
N THR A 41 3.92 -4.56 -11.87
CA THR A 41 3.71 -5.91 -11.35
C THR A 41 3.57 -5.87 -9.83
N ALA A 42 4.51 -5.21 -9.15
CA ALA A 42 4.45 -5.04 -7.70
C ALA A 42 3.19 -4.27 -7.25
N THR A 43 2.76 -3.27 -8.02
CA THR A 43 1.54 -2.51 -7.74
C THR A 43 0.29 -3.38 -7.88
N LEU A 44 0.19 -4.19 -8.92
CA LEU A 44 -0.93 -5.12 -9.11
C LEU A 44 -0.98 -6.19 -8.02
N ASP A 45 0.17 -6.73 -7.62
CA ASP A 45 0.24 -7.70 -6.53
C ASP A 45 -0.17 -7.09 -5.19
N PHE A 46 0.18 -5.83 -4.93
CA PHE A 46 -0.26 -5.13 -3.73
C PHE A 46 -1.78 -4.89 -3.72
N ILE A 47 -2.38 -4.52 -4.86
CA ILE A 47 -3.84 -4.35 -4.97
C ILE A 47 -4.57 -5.67 -4.71
N ARG A 48 -4.10 -6.78 -5.31
CA ARG A 48 -4.67 -8.12 -5.07
C ARG A 48 -4.61 -8.49 -3.59
N PHE A 49 -3.43 -8.31 -2.98
CA PHE A 49 -3.25 -8.53 -1.56
C PHE A 49 -4.22 -7.70 -0.71
N ALA A 50 -4.35 -6.39 -0.98
CA ALA A 50 -5.21 -5.51 -0.21
C ALA A 50 -6.70 -5.91 -0.30
N ILE A 51 -7.16 -6.33 -1.48
CA ILE A 51 -8.53 -6.83 -1.68
C ILE A 51 -8.75 -8.12 -0.89
N MET A 52 -7.85 -9.10 -1.02
CA MET A 52 -7.97 -10.38 -0.31
C MET A 52 -7.93 -10.18 1.21
N HIS A 53 -6.98 -9.37 1.70
CA HIS A 53 -6.85 -9.08 3.12
C HIS A 53 -8.08 -8.36 3.68
N ALA A 54 -8.67 -7.44 2.90
CA ALA A 54 -9.91 -6.77 3.31
C ALA A 54 -11.09 -7.75 3.41
N GLN A 55 -11.17 -8.73 2.51
CA GLN A 55 -12.19 -9.78 2.57
C GLN A 55 -12.00 -10.71 3.77
N GLU A 56 -10.76 -11.07 4.11
CA GLU A 56 -10.45 -11.90 5.28
C GLU A 56 -10.78 -11.21 6.61
N VAL A 57 -10.52 -9.89 6.69
CA VAL A 57 -10.69 -9.12 7.94
C VAL A 57 -12.11 -8.59 8.12
N CYS A 58 -12.83 -8.31 7.03
CA CYS A 58 -14.18 -7.72 7.07
C CYS A 58 -15.31 -8.71 6.75
N GLY A 59 -14.99 -9.93 6.31
CA GLY A 59 -15.95 -11.01 6.08
C GLY A 59 -16.36 -11.67 7.39
#